data_AF-A0A0Q0ZJF1-F1
#
_entry.id   AF-A0A0Q0ZJF1-F1
#
_cell.length_a   1.000
_cell.length_b   1.000
_cell.length_c   1.000
_cell.angle_alpha   90.00
_cell.angle_beta   90.00
_cell.angle_gamma   90.00
#
_symmetry.space_group_name_H-M   'P 1'
#
loop_
_entity.id
_entity.type
_entity.pdbx_description
1 polymer ?
#
loop_
_entity_poly.entity_id
_entity_poly.type
_entity_poly.pdbx_seq_one_letter_code
_entity_poly.pdbx_strand_id
1 'polypeptide(L)' 'MESFEIELLGKVITVRPLDSEDYEVFEDGQYLGVITPILGDNGITWSTHSEKIANDYAQQIGELIEEHDM' A
#
# COMPACT_ATOMS: atom_id res chain seq x y z
N MET A 1 -8.35 -9.81 7.31
CA MET A 1 -8.47 -8.38 7.66
C MET A 1 -9.47 -7.74 6.70
N GLU A 2 -10.12 -6.64 7.10
CA GLU A 2 -11.06 -5.90 6.24
C GLU A 2 -10.31 -4.91 5.35
N SER A 3 -10.86 -4.61 4.17
CA SER A 3 -10.36 -3.53 3.33
C SER A 3 -10.66 -2.17 3.95
N PHE A 4 -9.79 -1.20 3.73
CA PHE A 4 -9.96 0.17 4.21
C PHE A 4 -9.55 1.18 3.14
N GLU A 5 -9.91 2.44 3.37
CA GLU A 5 -9.64 3.55 2.46
C GLU A 5 -8.68 4.54 3.13
N ILE A 6 -7.71 5.03 2.35
CA ILE A 6 -6.80 6.09 2.75
C ILE A 6 -6.87 7.25 1.75
N GLU A 7 -6.63 8.47 2.21
CA GLU A 7 -6.51 9.64 1.34
C GLU A 7 -5.05 9.95 1.06
N LEU A 8 -4.66 9.93 -0.21
CA LEU A 8 -3.30 10.25 -0.65
C LEU A 8 -3.34 11.21 -1.84
N LEU A 9 -2.68 12.36 -1.70
CA LEU A 9 -2.60 13.40 -2.74
C LEU A 9 -3.98 13.85 -3.27
N GLY A 10 -5.02 13.84 -2.41
CA GLY A 10 -6.39 14.19 -2.77
C GLY A 10 -7.15 13.10 -3.54
N LYS A 11 -6.64 11.87 -3.54
CA LYS A 11 -7.31 10.70 -4.10
C LYS A 11 -7.65 9.70 -2.99
N VAL A 12 -8.75 8.98 -3.18
CA VAL A 12 -9.13 7.86 -2.31
C VAL A 12 -8.50 6.59 -2.84
N ILE A 13 -7.67 5.97 -2.03
CA ILE A 13 -7.00 4.71 -2.31
C ILE A 13 -7.63 3.63 -1.44
N THR A 14 -8.17 2.60 -2.07
CA THR A 14 -8.66 1.43 -1.35
C THR A 14 -7.52 0.43 -1.22
N VAL A 15 -7.25 0.04 0.02
CA VAL A 15 -6.25 -0.95 0.38
C VAL A 15 -6.96 -2.22 0.83
N ARG A 16 -6.56 -3.35 0.27
CA ARG A 16 -7.07 -4.67 0.66
C ARG A 16 -5.94 -5.57 1.13
N PRO A 17 -5.87 -5.91 2.42
CA PRO A 17 -4.88 -6.85 2.94
C PRO A 17 -5.08 -8.26 2.38
N LEU A 18 -3.98 -8.93 2.08
CA LEU A 18 -3.90 -10.34 1.66
C LEU A 18 -3.45 -11.21 2.84
N ASP A 19 -3.52 -12.54 2.67
CA ASP A 19 -3.07 -13.52 3.67
C ASP A 19 -1.53 -13.53 3.88
N SER A 20 -0.75 -12.78 3.10
CA SER A 20 0.73 -12.85 3.05
C SER A 20 1.44 -11.53 3.36
N GLU A 21 0.91 -10.73 4.30
CA GLU A 21 1.41 -9.39 4.67
C GLU A 21 1.44 -8.37 3.51
N ASP A 22 1.02 -8.80 2.32
CA ASP A 22 0.86 -8.01 1.11
C ASP A 22 -0.49 -7.27 1.09
N TYR A 23 -0.55 -6.19 0.31
CA TYR A 23 -1.75 -5.38 0.15
C TYR A 23 -2.05 -5.09 -1.31
N GLU A 24 -3.27 -5.39 -1.75
CA GLU A 24 -3.79 -4.94 -3.04
C GLU A 24 -4.18 -3.46 -2.94
N VAL A 25 -3.81 -2.69 -3.97
CA VAL A 25 -4.05 -1.26 -4.06
C VAL A 25 -5.00 -0.95 -5.22
N PHE A 26 -6.04 -0.18 -4.94
CA PHE A 26 -6.99 0.32 -5.92
C PHE A 26 -7.10 1.84 -5.82
N GLU A 27 -7.17 2.51 -6.96
CA GLU A 27 -7.44 3.95 -7.07
C GLU A 27 -8.71 4.13 -7.90
N ASP A 28 -9.73 4.82 -7.34
CA ASP A 28 -11.04 5.00 -7.99
C ASP A 28 -11.68 3.66 -8.46
N GLY A 29 -11.48 2.59 -7.68
CA GLY A 29 -11.93 1.23 -8.00
C GLY A 29 -11.11 0.51 -9.08
N GLN A 30 -10.08 1.14 -9.63
CA GLN A 30 -9.16 0.52 -10.57
C GLN A 30 -8.00 -0.16 -9.84
N TYR A 31 -7.81 -1.44 -10.09
CA TYR A 31 -6.65 -2.18 -9.58
C TYR A 31 -5.33 -1.63 -10.14
N LEU A 32 -4.44 -1.21 -9.24
CA LEU A 32 -3.11 -0.70 -9.56
C LEU A 32 -2.04 -1.78 -9.39
N GLY A 33 -2.12 -2.61 -8.34
CA GLY A 33 -1.10 -3.61 -8.07
C GLY A 33 -1.09 -4.07 -6.61
N VAL A 34 -0.04 -4.81 -6.26
CA VAL A 34 0.26 -5.21 -4.89
C VAL A 34 1.47 -4.42 -4.39
N ILE A 35 1.41 -4.03 -3.12
CA ILE A 35 2.58 -3.56 -2.38
C ILE A 35 2.91 -4.55 -1.26
N THR A 36 4.20 -4.67 -0.96
CA THR A 36 4.75 -5.62 0.00
C THR A 36 5.64 -4.88 0.98
N PRO A 37 5.45 -5.05 2.30
CA PRO A 37 6.39 -4.57 3.29
C PRO A 37 7.65 -5.45 3.27
N ILE A 38 8.80 -4.80 3.19
CA ILE A 38 10.12 -5.41 3.27
C ILE A 38 10.79 -4.92 4.55
N LEU A 39 10.97 -5.84 5.50
CA LEU A 39 11.67 -5.57 6.75
C LEU A 39 13.18 -5.49 6.47
N GLY A 40 13.76 -4.30 6.67
CA GLY A 40 15.20 -4.05 6.58
C GLY A 40 15.81 -3.64 7.92
N ASP A 41 17.13 -3.47 7.95
CA ASP A 41 17.86 -3.05 9.16
C ASP A 41 17.42 -1.69 9.73
N ASN A 42 16.80 -0.83 8.90
CA ASN A 42 16.37 0.52 9.28
C ASN A 42 14.83 0.65 9.44
N GLY A 43 14.10 -0.46 9.47
CA GLY A 43 12.64 -0.46 9.56
C GLY A 43 11.96 -1.07 8.33
N ILE A 44 10.67 -0.76 8.17
CA ILE A 44 9.85 -1.26 7.07
C ILE A 44 10.03 -0.36 5.85
N THR A 45 10.30 -0.97 4.71
CA THR A 45 10.31 -0.33 3.40
C THR A 45 9.25 -0.97 2.54
N TRP A 46 8.50 -0.18 1.76
CA TRP A 46 7.42 -0.73 0.94
C TRP A 46 7.84 -0.76 -0.51
N SER A 47 7.62 -1.91 -1.13
CA SER A 47 7.99 -2.15 -2.53
C SER A 47 6.80 -2.66 -3.32
N THR A 48 6.88 -2.53 -4.64
CA THR A 48 5.86 -3.03 -5.56
C THR A 48 6.51 -3.69 -6.76
N HIS A 49 5.83 -4.72 -7.29
CA HIS A 49 6.18 -5.33 -8.57
C HIS A 49 5.30 -4.80 -9.72
N SER A 50 4.40 -3.85 -9.45
CA SER A 50 3.50 -3.28 -10.45
C SER A 50 4.17 -2.16 -11.24
N GLU A 51 4.08 -2.20 -12.56
CA GLU A 51 4.49 -1.09 -13.44
C GLU A 51 3.57 0.14 -13.33
N LYS A 52 2.39 -0.01 -12.68
CA LYS A 52 1.43 1.10 -12.49
C LYS A 52 1.66 1.87 -11.19
N ILE A 53 2.52 1.36 -10.30
CA ILE A 53 2.81 1.96 -9.00
C ILE A 53 4.29 2.31 -8.99
N ALA A 54 4.62 3.59 -8.81
CA ALA A 54 5.99 3.99 -8.58
C ALA A 54 6.44 3.60 -7.17
N ASN A 55 7.72 3.26 -6.98
CA ASN A 55 8.23 2.86 -5.66
C ASN A 55 8.00 3.93 -4.57
N ASP A 56 8.20 5.21 -4.89
CA ASP A 56 7.90 6.30 -3.95
C ASP A 56 6.42 6.39 -3.59
N TYR A 57 5.53 5.99 -4.50
CA TYR A 57 4.09 5.94 -4.25
C TYR A 57 3.73 4.73 -3.37
N ALA A 58 4.34 3.57 -3.63
CA ALA A 58 4.21 2.39 -2.76
C ALA A 58 4.69 2.69 -1.33
N GLN A 59 5.79 3.44 -1.19
CA GLN A 59 6.28 3.90 0.12
C GLN A 59 5.24 4.75 0.86
N GLN A 60 4.69 5.78 0.21
CA GLN A 60 3.69 6.65 0.82
C GLN A 60 2.41 5.91 1.22
N ILE A 61 1.94 4.97 0.38
CA ILE A 61 0.77 4.14 0.71
C ILE A 61 1.08 3.27 1.93
N GLY A 62 2.26 2.64 1.95
CA GLY A 62 2.70 1.80 3.04
C GLY A 62 2.80 2.52 4.38
N GLU A 63 3.36 3.72 4.40
CA GLU A 63 3.43 4.55 5.60
C GLU A 63 2.02 4.86 6.15
N LEU A 64 1.06 5.18 5.28
CA LEU A 64 -0.33 5.41 5.68
C LEU A 64 -1.04 4.13 6.18
N ILE A 65 -0.67 2.96 5.65
CA ILE A 65 -1.15 1.67 6.16
C ILE A 65 -0.64 1.45 7.59
N GLU A 66 0.64 1.70 7.85
CA GLU A 66 1.22 1.59 9.18
C GLU A 66 0.56 2.55 10.18
N GLU A 67 0.34 3.80 9.76
CA GLU A 67 -0.38 4.80 10.59
C GLU A 67 -1.82 4.40 10.90
N HIS A 68 -2.48 3.65 10.02
CA HIS A 68 -3.85 3.16 10.21
C HIS A 68 -3.93 1.93 11.12
N ASP A 69 -2.91 1.05 11.11
CA ASP A 69 -2.88 -0.18 11.92
C ASP A 69 -2.36 0.04 13.36
N MET A 70 -1.71 1.18 13.64
CA MET A 70 -1.25 1.61 14.98
C MET A 70 -2.39 2.01 15.93
#